data_AF-A0A971JNW4-F1
#
_entry.id   AF-A0A971JNW4-F1
#
_cell.length_a   1.000
_cell.length_b   1.000
_cell.length_c   1.000
_cell.angle_alpha   90.00
_cell.angle_beta   90.00
_cell.angle_gamma   90.00
#
_symmetry.space_group_name_H-M   'P 1'
#
loop_
_entity.id
_entity.type
_entity.pdbx_description
1 polymer ?
#
loop_
_entity_poly.entity_id
_entity_poly.type
_entity_poly.pdbx_seq_one_letter_code
_entity_poly.pdbx_strand_id
1 'polypeptide(L)'
;ALEAVLPAAEWEHTLFITDSEDDAEVIEAIPGSRVLHWGTNPVPAFTGLYVPLRYTVEGKYPGCRYFTTQIVLEDLALLWLAYAFSWHYAAALAGLFLSLYTIYEIGYYDNDRVAVNYEAVPVVSEAAKSFVGFSKTKAWMWAFLFSVAGIFCARLHLFVWLYRGPFPFLFSLIFWFALLGGLYLVFYRFNRLSPRKRILLFPLLHVFKTFTFILFVPLTLPGMLLLAAQVVSISANYCIYRLGGTWQRFNRQAWRLTLFLVFAATAWCALPGGLTGTGYLRWVLILLWGSVRALEQATHKNILRFVVEGFRAGKMPPSRHDTARKKE
;
A
#
# COMPACT_ATOMS: atom_id res chain seq x y z
N ALA A 1 31.62 -17.31 -33.52
CA ALA A 1 30.69 -17.68 -32.42
C ALA A 1 29.29 -17.98 -32.95
N LEU A 2 28.69 -17.10 -33.76
CA LEU A 2 27.39 -17.32 -34.39
C LEU A 2 27.33 -18.59 -35.26
N GLU A 3 28.33 -18.82 -36.12
CA GLU A 3 28.42 -20.05 -36.95
C GLU A 3 28.46 -21.36 -36.13
N ALA A 4 28.89 -21.31 -34.87
CA ALA A 4 28.94 -22.49 -34.01
C ALA A 4 27.55 -22.92 -33.52
N VAL A 5 26.56 -22.03 -33.60
CA VAL A 5 25.17 -22.27 -33.16
C VAL A 5 24.14 -22.12 -34.29
N LEU A 6 24.50 -21.41 -35.36
CA LEU A 6 23.68 -21.24 -36.57
C LEU A 6 24.58 -21.33 -37.81
N PRO A 7 24.60 -22.47 -38.52
CA PRO A 7 25.43 -22.66 -39.71
C PRO A 7 25.16 -21.59 -40.77
N ALA A 8 26.21 -21.13 -41.47
CA ALA A 8 26.12 -20.07 -42.48
C ALA A 8 25.10 -20.38 -43.61
N ALA A 9 24.88 -21.65 -43.92
CA ALA A 9 23.89 -22.09 -44.90
C ALA A 9 22.44 -21.75 -44.54
N GLU A 10 22.14 -21.48 -43.26
CA GLU A 10 20.78 -21.13 -42.79
C GLU A 10 20.55 -19.62 -42.67
N TRP A 11 21.58 -18.79 -42.88
CA TRP A 11 21.50 -17.35 -42.63
C TRP A 11 20.51 -16.63 -43.55
N GLU A 12 20.39 -17.05 -44.82
CA GLU A 12 19.41 -16.51 -45.76
C GLU A 12 17.95 -16.81 -45.37
N HIS A 13 17.73 -17.84 -44.56
CA HIS A 13 16.41 -18.25 -44.08
C HIS A 13 16.14 -17.82 -42.64
N THR A 14 17.08 -17.10 -42.03
CA THR A 14 16.99 -16.68 -40.63
C THR A 14 16.45 -15.26 -40.52
N LEU A 15 15.46 -15.09 -39.64
CA LEU A 15 14.99 -13.77 -39.19
C LEU A 15 15.63 -13.47 -37.83
N PHE A 16 16.58 -12.53 -37.79
CA PHE A 16 17.19 -12.05 -36.56
C PHE A 16 16.53 -10.73 -36.13
N ILE A 17 16.06 -10.63 -34.89
CA ILE A 17 15.42 -9.42 -34.35
C ILE A 17 16.17 -9.01 -33.09
N THR A 18 16.63 -7.77 -33.03
CA THR A 18 17.35 -7.21 -31.88
C THR A 18 16.87 -5.78 -31.60
N ASP A 19 16.98 -5.32 -30.36
CA ASP A 19 16.79 -3.92 -29.96
C ASP A 19 18.12 -3.23 -29.59
N SER A 20 19.26 -3.89 -29.82
CA SER A 20 20.59 -3.41 -29.47
C SER A 20 21.42 -3.05 -30.71
N GLU A 21 22.09 -1.89 -30.65
CA GLU A 21 23.09 -1.51 -31.67
C GLU A 21 24.39 -2.30 -31.51
N ASP A 22 24.64 -2.91 -30.36
CA ASP A 22 25.83 -3.73 -30.10
C ASP A 22 25.86 -5.03 -30.95
N ASP A 23 24.72 -5.41 -31.54
CA ASP A 23 24.59 -6.58 -32.40
C ASP A 23 24.91 -6.30 -33.89
N ALA A 24 25.58 -5.17 -34.17
CA ALA A 24 25.87 -4.70 -35.54
C ALA A 24 26.49 -5.79 -36.44
N GLU A 25 27.44 -6.56 -35.93
CA GLU A 25 28.10 -7.64 -36.69
C GLU A 25 27.13 -8.77 -37.08
N VAL A 26 26.15 -9.08 -36.23
CA VAL A 26 25.11 -10.10 -36.50
C VAL A 26 24.08 -9.55 -37.49
N ILE A 27 23.74 -8.27 -37.35
CA ILE A 27 22.82 -7.55 -38.25
C ILE A 27 23.38 -7.53 -39.68
N GLU A 28 24.69 -7.29 -39.82
CA GLU A 28 25.37 -7.28 -41.12
C GLU A 28 25.48 -8.69 -41.73
N ALA A 29 25.71 -9.71 -40.90
CA ALA A 29 25.87 -11.09 -41.35
C ALA A 29 24.56 -11.77 -41.79
N ILE A 30 23.43 -11.48 -41.14
CA ILE A 30 22.14 -12.12 -41.44
C ILE A 30 21.27 -11.15 -42.25
N PRO A 31 20.97 -11.42 -43.54
CA PRO A 31 20.18 -10.51 -44.40
C PRO A 31 18.75 -10.26 -43.89
N GLY A 32 18.18 -11.24 -43.18
CA GLY A 32 16.87 -11.15 -42.55
C GLY A 32 16.84 -10.28 -41.29
N SER A 33 17.94 -9.64 -40.89
CA SER A 33 18.00 -8.89 -39.64
C SER A 33 17.06 -7.68 -39.60
N ARG A 34 16.46 -7.44 -38.43
CA ARG A 34 15.61 -6.29 -38.14
C ARG A 34 16.01 -5.69 -36.79
N VAL A 35 16.35 -4.40 -36.81
CA VAL A 35 16.57 -3.63 -35.59
C VAL A 35 15.25 -3.02 -35.15
N LEU A 36 14.82 -3.37 -33.94
CA LEU A 36 13.67 -2.80 -33.28
C LEU A 36 14.08 -1.49 -32.60
N HIS A 37 13.72 -0.37 -33.21
CA HIS A 37 13.82 0.92 -32.55
C HIS A 37 12.58 1.14 -31.68
N TRP A 38 12.75 1.14 -30.36
CA TRP A 38 11.71 1.58 -29.44
C TRP A 38 11.33 3.02 -29.80
N GLY A 39 10.05 3.25 -30.12
CA GLY A 39 9.55 4.61 -30.38
C GLY A 39 9.86 5.52 -29.18
N THR A 40 10.00 6.84 -29.42
CA THR A 40 10.46 7.79 -28.39
C THR A 40 9.54 7.91 -27.17
N ASN A 41 8.31 7.38 -27.25
CA ASN A 41 7.35 7.28 -26.15
C ASN A 41 6.43 6.06 -26.34
N PRO A 42 6.87 4.83 -25.99
CA PRO A 42 5.96 3.70 -26.03
C PRO A 42 4.80 3.98 -25.06
N VAL A 43 3.58 3.66 -25.49
CA VAL A 43 2.43 3.72 -24.60
C VAL A 43 2.74 2.82 -23.39
N PRO A 44 2.73 3.34 -22.15
CA PRO A 44 3.11 2.54 -20.99
C PRO A 44 2.29 1.25 -20.93
N ALA A 45 2.92 0.17 -20.48
CA ALA A 45 2.23 -1.10 -20.28
C ALA A 45 0.96 -0.90 -19.43
N PHE A 46 -0.07 -1.70 -19.72
CA PHE A 46 -1.37 -1.64 -19.06
C PHE A 46 -2.15 -0.34 -19.23
N THR A 47 -1.78 0.58 -20.13
CA THR A 47 -2.60 1.76 -20.44
C THR A 47 -4.02 1.36 -20.82
N GLY A 48 -5.02 2.03 -20.22
CA GLY A 48 -6.44 1.69 -20.41
C GLY A 48 -6.94 0.50 -19.59
N LEU A 49 -6.07 -0.23 -18.89
CA LEU A 49 -6.44 -1.32 -17.98
C LEU A 49 -6.45 -0.85 -16.52
N TYR A 50 -7.45 -1.32 -15.78
CA TYR A 50 -7.46 -1.20 -14.33
C TYR A 50 -6.55 -2.27 -13.72
N VAL A 51 -5.52 -1.82 -13.03
CA VAL A 51 -4.61 -2.64 -12.22
C VAL A 51 -4.74 -2.14 -10.77
N PRO A 52 -5.04 -3.01 -9.79
CA PRO A 52 -5.14 -2.61 -8.39
C PRO A 52 -3.94 -1.80 -7.92
N LEU A 53 -4.18 -0.73 -7.16
CA LEU A 53 -3.17 0.16 -6.56
C LEU A 53 -2.47 1.10 -7.55
N ARG A 54 -2.65 0.91 -8.86
CA ARG A 54 -1.97 1.72 -9.88
C ARG A 54 -2.41 3.17 -9.82
N TYR A 55 -3.71 3.44 -9.70
CA TYR A 55 -4.17 4.82 -9.56
C TYR A 55 -3.60 5.47 -8.31
N THR A 56 -3.54 4.73 -7.20
CA THR A 56 -2.98 5.24 -5.94
C THR A 56 -1.50 5.63 -6.09
N VAL A 57 -0.71 4.80 -6.78
CA VAL A 57 0.75 4.98 -6.90
C VAL A 57 1.12 5.96 -8.02
N GLU A 58 0.53 5.81 -9.19
CA GLU A 58 0.88 6.59 -10.39
C GLU A 58 0.00 7.82 -10.57
N GLY A 59 -1.28 7.75 -10.18
CA GLY A 59 -2.22 8.86 -10.27
C GLY A 59 -2.12 9.78 -9.06
N LYS A 60 -2.49 9.27 -7.88
CA LYS A 60 -2.67 10.04 -6.65
C LYS A 60 -1.35 10.51 -6.02
N TYR A 61 -0.34 9.63 -5.96
CA TYR A 61 0.96 9.91 -5.34
C TYR A 61 2.16 9.67 -6.29
N PRO A 62 2.18 10.33 -7.47
CA PRO A 62 3.18 10.08 -8.50
C PRO A 62 4.59 10.40 -8.00
N GLY A 63 5.57 9.59 -8.41
CA GLY A 63 6.99 9.80 -8.09
C GLY A 63 7.36 9.57 -6.62
N CYS A 64 6.38 9.24 -5.77
CA CYS A 64 6.61 8.85 -4.39
C CYS A 64 6.79 7.34 -4.29
N ARG A 65 7.57 6.89 -3.30
CA ARG A 65 7.69 5.46 -2.95
C ARG A 65 6.44 4.94 -2.21
N TYR A 66 5.26 5.45 -2.55
CA TYR A 66 4.02 5.27 -1.78
C TYR A 66 3.64 3.80 -1.61
N PHE A 67 3.83 2.98 -2.65
CA PHE A 67 3.60 1.54 -2.58
C PHE A 67 4.42 0.89 -1.45
N THR A 68 5.74 1.07 -1.47
CA THR A 68 6.60 0.44 -0.48
C THR A 68 6.46 1.10 0.89
N THR A 69 6.50 2.43 0.98
CA THR A 69 6.57 3.13 2.26
C THR A 69 5.25 3.18 2.99
N GLN A 70 4.12 3.31 2.28
CA GLN A 70 2.80 3.49 2.88
C GLN A 70 1.95 2.22 2.74
N ILE A 71 1.87 1.59 1.57
CA ILE A 71 1.01 0.40 1.43
C ILE A 71 1.64 -0.81 2.14
N VAL A 72 2.90 -1.14 1.84
CA VAL A 72 3.57 -2.34 2.37
C VAL A 72 4.09 -2.13 3.80
N LEU A 73 5.01 -1.19 3.99
CA LEU A 73 5.75 -1.03 5.24
C LEU A 73 4.96 -0.33 6.35
N GLU A 74 3.90 0.38 5.99
CA GLU A 74 3.03 1.04 6.95
C GLU A 74 1.74 0.26 7.13
N ASP A 75 0.87 0.24 6.13
CA ASP A 75 -0.49 -0.23 6.31
C ASP A 75 -0.58 -1.76 6.44
N LEU A 76 0.07 -2.52 5.56
CA LEU A 76 0.06 -3.99 5.65
C LEU A 76 0.88 -4.51 6.84
N ALA A 77 2.09 -3.97 7.05
CA ALA A 77 2.93 -4.34 8.19
C ALA A 77 2.23 -4.07 9.53
N LEU A 78 1.52 -2.95 9.67
CA LEU A 78 0.72 -2.63 10.85
C LEU A 78 -0.33 -3.72 11.13
N LEU A 79 -1.02 -4.23 10.10
CA LEU A 79 -1.99 -5.31 10.25
C LEU A 79 -1.33 -6.62 10.71
N TRP A 80 -0.22 -7.01 10.11
CA TRP A 80 0.50 -8.21 10.52
C TRP A 80 1.03 -8.15 11.96
N LEU A 81 1.43 -6.96 12.42
CA LEU A 81 1.85 -6.74 13.80
C LEU A 81 0.66 -6.76 14.77
N ALA A 82 -0.50 -6.24 14.35
CA ALA A 82 -1.65 -6.09 15.22
C ALA A 82 -2.44 -7.40 15.43
N TYR A 83 -2.64 -8.15 14.35
CA TYR A 83 -3.48 -9.33 14.37
C TYR A 83 -2.69 -10.59 14.77
N ALA A 84 -3.42 -11.67 15.10
CA ALA A 84 -2.83 -12.97 15.34
C ALA A 84 -2.01 -13.41 14.11
N PHE A 85 -0.80 -13.91 14.35
CA PHE A 85 0.15 -14.23 13.29
C PHE A 85 0.24 -15.73 13.07
N SER A 86 -0.02 -16.13 11.84
CA SER A 86 0.29 -17.42 11.24
C SER A 86 0.42 -17.18 9.74
N TRP A 87 1.00 -18.12 8.98
CA TRP A 87 1.15 -17.94 7.53
C TRP A 87 -0.21 -17.74 6.82
N HIS A 88 -1.25 -18.48 7.24
CA HIS A 88 -2.57 -18.40 6.65
C HIS A 88 -3.30 -17.11 7.05
N TYR A 89 -3.10 -16.59 8.28
CA TYR A 89 -3.63 -15.28 8.65
C TYR A 89 -2.88 -14.13 7.99
N ALA A 90 -1.57 -14.25 7.78
CA ALA A 90 -0.81 -13.26 7.03
C ALA A 90 -1.30 -13.18 5.57
N ALA A 91 -1.52 -14.33 4.92
CA ALA A 91 -2.10 -14.42 3.59
C ALA A 91 -3.56 -13.90 3.55
N ALA A 92 -4.36 -14.24 4.55
CA ALA A 92 -5.73 -13.73 4.68
C ALA A 92 -5.77 -12.21 4.78
N LEU A 93 -4.94 -11.62 5.64
CA LEU A 93 -4.81 -10.19 5.79
C LEU A 93 -4.35 -9.54 4.48
N ALA A 94 -3.38 -10.12 3.77
CA ALA A 94 -2.94 -9.58 2.49
C ALA A 94 -4.07 -9.57 1.44
N GLY A 95 -4.82 -10.67 1.30
CA GLY A 95 -5.96 -10.76 0.40
C GLY A 95 -7.08 -9.78 0.77
N LEU A 96 -7.54 -9.81 2.02
CA LEU A 96 -8.58 -8.88 2.49
C LEU A 96 -8.12 -7.42 2.41
N PHE A 97 -6.85 -7.14 2.69
CA PHE A 97 -6.28 -5.81 2.60
C PHE A 97 -6.32 -5.29 1.17
N LEU A 98 -5.89 -6.08 0.19
CA LEU A 98 -5.97 -5.73 -1.23
C LEU A 98 -7.42 -5.54 -1.67
N SER A 99 -8.33 -6.40 -1.19
CA SER A 99 -9.77 -6.26 -1.42
C SER A 99 -10.33 -4.92 -0.92
N LEU A 100 -9.96 -4.52 0.30
CA LEU A 100 -10.35 -3.23 0.87
C LEU A 100 -9.70 -2.08 0.09
N TYR A 101 -8.44 -2.24 -0.30
CA TYR A 101 -7.67 -1.20 -0.99
C TYR A 101 -8.18 -0.86 -2.38
N THR A 102 -8.73 -1.82 -3.13
CA THR A 102 -9.36 -1.51 -4.42
C THR A 102 -10.57 -0.58 -4.24
N ILE A 103 -11.32 -0.73 -3.14
CA ILE A 103 -12.42 0.19 -2.81
C ILE A 103 -11.90 1.54 -2.29
N TYR A 104 -10.84 1.51 -1.48
CA TYR A 104 -10.14 2.71 -1.02
C TYR A 104 -9.61 3.55 -2.19
N GLU A 105 -9.12 2.87 -3.24
CA GLU A 105 -8.64 3.48 -4.46
C GLU A 105 -9.76 4.17 -5.26
N ILE A 106 -10.97 3.59 -5.31
CA ILE A 106 -12.16 4.28 -5.84
C ILE A 106 -12.41 5.57 -5.05
N GLY A 107 -12.27 5.51 -3.72
CA GLY A 107 -12.38 6.67 -2.84
C GLY A 107 -11.39 7.79 -3.20
N TYR A 108 -10.12 7.46 -3.45
CA TYR A 108 -9.11 8.42 -3.92
C TYR A 108 -9.41 8.97 -5.30
N TYR A 109 -9.80 8.11 -6.23
CA TYR A 109 -10.14 8.50 -7.61
C TYR A 109 -11.33 9.47 -7.66
N ASP A 110 -12.36 9.20 -6.85
CA ASP A 110 -13.52 10.07 -6.73
C ASP A 110 -13.18 11.36 -5.98
N ASN A 111 -12.33 11.31 -4.95
CA ASN A 111 -11.91 12.51 -4.23
C ASN A 111 -11.27 13.51 -5.19
N ASP A 112 -10.41 13.07 -6.09
CA ASP A 112 -9.69 13.98 -6.99
C ASP A 112 -10.60 14.60 -8.05
N ARG A 113 -11.64 13.89 -8.49
CA ARG A 113 -12.66 14.44 -9.41
C ARG A 113 -13.65 15.37 -8.71
N VAL A 114 -14.05 15.03 -7.50
CA VAL A 114 -15.01 15.83 -6.73
C VAL A 114 -14.31 17.08 -6.21
N ALA A 115 -13.07 17.01 -5.73
CA ALA A 115 -12.34 18.15 -5.17
C ALA A 115 -12.28 19.34 -6.14
N VAL A 116 -12.10 19.09 -7.44
CA VAL A 116 -12.06 20.13 -8.49
C VAL A 116 -13.32 21.00 -8.52
N ASN A 117 -14.48 20.43 -8.19
CA ASN A 117 -15.77 21.14 -8.26
C ASN A 117 -16.19 21.78 -6.93
N TYR A 118 -15.60 21.38 -5.80
CA TYR A 118 -16.08 21.74 -4.46
C TYR A 118 -15.03 22.42 -3.56
N GLU A 119 -13.74 22.34 -3.91
CA GLU A 119 -12.66 22.96 -3.13
C GLU A 119 -12.15 24.21 -3.87
N ALA A 120 -11.96 25.32 -3.14
CA ALA A 120 -11.40 26.55 -3.70
C ALA A 120 -9.95 26.37 -4.19
N VAL A 121 -9.19 25.47 -3.54
CA VAL A 121 -7.81 25.11 -3.90
C VAL A 121 -7.70 23.59 -3.87
N PRO A 122 -8.08 22.89 -4.94
CA PRO A 122 -8.03 21.42 -4.99
C PRO A 122 -6.58 20.94 -5.10
N VAL A 123 -6.21 19.98 -4.24
CA VAL A 123 -4.89 19.32 -4.30
C VAL A 123 -4.99 18.05 -5.15
N VAL A 124 -4.80 18.21 -6.46
CA VAL A 124 -4.85 17.13 -7.45
C VAL A 124 -3.57 17.17 -8.29
N SER A 125 -2.85 16.04 -8.36
CA SER A 125 -1.63 15.92 -9.17
C SER A 125 -1.93 15.97 -10.67
N GLU A 126 -0.98 16.41 -11.48
CA GLU A 126 -1.12 16.37 -12.94
C GLU A 126 -1.34 14.95 -13.46
N ALA A 127 -0.66 13.97 -12.87
CA ALA A 127 -0.83 12.56 -13.23
C ALA A 127 -2.26 12.04 -12.94
N ALA A 128 -2.93 12.52 -11.89
CA ALA A 128 -4.31 12.14 -11.61
C ALA A 128 -5.29 12.73 -12.65
N LYS A 129 -5.03 13.94 -13.14
CA LYS A 129 -5.87 14.61 -14.16
C LYS A 129 -5.84 13.86 -15.50
N SER A 130 -4.67 13.37 -15.89
CA SER A 130 -4.47 12.63 -17.14
C SER A 130 -4.59 11.10 -16.99
N PHE A 131 -4.94 10.60 -15.80
CA PHE A 131 -5.01 9.15 -15.56
C PHE A 131 -6.15 8.49 -16.34
N VAL A 132 -5.79 7.64 -17.30
CA VAL A 132 -6.72 6.87 -18.13
C VAL A 132 -6.86 5.44 -17.59
N GLY A 133 -8.04 4.83 -17.76
CA GLY A 133 -8.23 3.38 -17.55
C GLY A 133 -8.72 2.96 -16.17
N PHE A 134 -9.11 3.91 -15.31
CA PHE A 134 -9.76 3.55 -14.04
C PHE A 134 -11.20 3.07 -14.26
N SER A 135 -11.51 1.87 -13.77
CA SER A 135 -12.85 1.30 -13.86
C SER A 135 -13.31 0.84 -12.48
N LYS A 136 -14.37 1.47 -11.96
CA LYS A 136 -14.98 1.09 -10.68
C LYS A 136 -15.49 -0.35 -10.70
N THR A 137 -16.07 -0.78 -11.82
CA THR A 137 -16.54 -2.16 -12.00
C THR A 137 -15.39 -3.14 -11.88
N LYS A 138 -14.27 -2.90 -12.59
CA LYS A 138 -13.08 -3.75 -12.48
C LYS A 138 -12.49 -3.72 -11.07
N ALA A 139 -12.51 -2.57 -10.39
CA ALA A 139 -12.09 -2.47 -8.98
C ALA A 139 -12.93 -3.35 -8.05
N TRP A 140 -14.25 -3.40 -8.23
CA TRP A 140 -15.14 -4.32 -7.50
C TRP A 140 -14.90 -5.79 -7.85
N MET A 141 -14.62 -6.12 -9.11
CA MET A 141 -14.24 -7.49 -9.50
C MET A 141 -12.95 -7.94 -8.82
N TRP A 142 -11.92 -7.09 -8.79
CA TRP A 142 -10.69 -7.37 -8.05
C TRP A 142 -10.94 -7.45 -6.54
N ALA A 143 -11.81 -6.58 -6.00
CA ALA A 143 -12.22 -6.65 -4.60
C ALA A 143 -12.81 -8.03 -4.28
N PHE A 144 -13.63 -8.58 -5.18
CA PHE A 144 -14.21 -9.92 -5.05
C PHE A 144 -13.16 -11.02 -5.06
N LEU A 145 -12.29 -11.04 -6.07
CA LEU A 145 -11.24 -12.06 -6.19
C LEU A 145 -10.33 -12.09 -4.95
N PHE A 146 -9.91 -10.91 -4.49
CA PHE A 146 -9.12 -10.79 -3.27
C PHE A 146 -9.88 -11.16 -1.99
N SER A 147 -11.19 -10.91 -1.93
CA SER A 147 -12.05 -11.34 -0.81
C SER A 147 -12.11 -12.86 -0.73
N VAL A 148 -12.34 -13.52 -1.87
CA VAL A 148 -12.41 -14.98 -1.97
C VAL A 148 -11.10 -15.59 -1.48
N ALA A 149 -9.95 -15.11 -1.99
CA ALA A 149 -8.64 -15.57 -1.57
C ALA A 149 -8.38 -15.31 -0.08
N GLY A 150 -8.68 -14.10 0.41
CA GLY A 150 -8.46 -13.72 1.80
C GLY A 150 -9.30 -14.53 2.80
N ILE A 151 -10.60 -14.68 2.53
CA ILE A 151 -11.51 -15.48 3.38
C ILE A 151 -11.13 -16.96 3.32
N PHE A 152 -10.73 -17.46 2.15
CA PHE A 152 -10.24 -18.84 2.00
C PHE A 152 -9.04 -19.09 2.92
N CYS A 153 -8.03 -18.21 2.90
CA CYS A 153 -6.88 -18.32 3.78
C CYS A 153 -7.25 -18.17 5.29
N ALA A 154 -8.19 -17.28 5.63
CA ALA A 154 -8.61 -17.09 7.02
C ALA A 154 -9.28 -18.35 7.60
N ARG A 155 -9.95 -19.12 6.75
CA ARG A 155 -10.80 -20.26 7.10
C ARG A 155 -10.21 -21.60 6.69
N LEU A 156 -8.89 -21.67 6.52
CA LEU A 156 -8.21 -22.90 6.10
C LEU A 156 -8.52 -24.10 7.03
N HIS A 157 -8.69 -23.85 8.33
CA HIS A 157 -9.07 -24.88 9.33
C HIS A 157 -10.50 -25.44 9.14
N LEU A 158 -11.41 -24.66 8.54
CA LEU A 158 -12.77 -25.13 8.23
C LEU A 158 -12.79 -26.09 7.03
N PHE A 159 -11.72 -26.14 6.23
CA PHE A 159 -11.59 -27.08 5.12
C PHE A 159 -11.22 -28.50 5.60
N VAL A 160 -10.53 -28.62 6.75
CA VAL A 160 -10.36 -29.92 7.44
C VAL A 160 -11.72 -30.47 7.90
N TRP A 161 -12.74 -29.60 8.02
CA TRP A 161 -14.11 -29.91 8.41
C TRP A 161 -15.12 -29.69 7.27
N LEU A 162 -14.76 -30.11 6.05
CA LEU A 162 -15.56 -30.01 4.81
C LEU A 162 -17.03 -30.53 4.93
N TYR A 163 -17.37 -31.22 6.01
CA TYR A 163 -18.69 -31.77 6.31
C TYR A 163 -19.74 -30.78 6.84
N ARG A 164 -19.41 -29.50 7.09
CA ARG A 164 -20.39 -28.49 7.58
C ARG A 164 -21.00 -27.55 6.53
N GLY A 165 -20.76 -27.79 5.23
CA GLY A 165 -21.44 -27.12 4.11
C GLY A 165 -20.93 -25.71 3.76
N PRO A 166 -21.30 -25.16 2.59
CA PRO A 166 -20.75 -23.91 2.03
C PRO A 166 -21.27 -22.62 2.70
N PHE A 167 -22.33 -22.71 3.51
CA PHE A 167 -23.01 -21.57 4.12
C PHE A 167 -22.10 -20.62 4.93
N PRO A 168 -21.11 -21.09 5.73
CA PRO A 168 -20.24 -20.21 6.51
C PRO A 168 -19.31 -19.35 5.63
N PHE A 169 -18.91 -19.84 4.46
CA PHE A 169 -18.04 -19.11 3.53
C PHE A 169 -18.82 -18.02 2.80
N LEU A 170 -20.00 -18.36 2.27
CA LEU A 170 -20.85 -17.39 1.58
C LEU A 170 -21.29 -16.26 2.53
N PHE A 171 -21.64 -16.58 3.78
CA PHE A 171 -21.97 -15.57 4.79
C PHE A 171 -20.79 -14.63 5.06
N SER A 172 -19.57 -15.17 5.13
CA SER A 172 -18.35 -14.36 5.28
C SER A 172 -18.16 -13.37 4.13
N LEU A 173 -18.39 -13.83 2.89
CA LEU A 173 -18.32 -12.98 1.71
C LEU A 173 -19.38 -11.88 1.75
N ILE A 174 -20.62 -12.22 2.09
CA ILE A 174 -21.72 -11.24 2.19
C ILE A 174 -21.39 -10.16 3.24
N PHE A 175 -20.93 -10.55 4.42
CA PHE A 175 -20.56 -9.60 5.48
C PHE A 175 -19.38 -8.72 5.07
N TRP A 176 -18.36 -9.30 4.44
CA TRP A 176 -17.23 -8.53 3.95
C TRP A 176 -17.66 -7.54 2.86
N PHE A 177 -18.51 -7.94 1.93
CA PHE A 177 -19.03 -7.05 0.90
C PHE A 177 -19.96 -5.96 1.44
N ALA A 178 -20.74 -6.25 2.47
CA ALA A 178 -21.52 -5.25 3.18
C ALA A 178 -20.60 -4.19 3.82
N LEU A 179 -19.48 -4.60 4.41
CA LEU A 179 -18.46 -3.66 4.92
C LEU A 179 -17.80 -2.85 3.81
N LEU A 180 -17.43 -3.47 2.68
CA LEU A 180 -16.87 -2.75 1.54
C LEU A 180 -17.87 -1.73 0.97
N GLY A 181 -19.15 -2.10 0.90
CA GLY A 181 -20.24 -1.19 0.53
C GLY A 181 -20.36 -0.03 1.52
N GLY A 182 -20.29 -0.31 2.83
CA GLY A 182 -20.24 0.72 3.87
C GLY A 182 -19.06 1.68 3.70
N LEU A 183 -17.85 1.16 3.50
CA LEU A 183 -16.65 1.95 3.23
C LEU A 183 -16.82 2.83 1.98
N TYR A 184 -17.35 2.27 0.89
CA TYR A 184 -17.64 3.02 -0.33
C TYR A 184 -18.62 4.18 -0.06
N LEU A 185 -19.67 3.96 0.73
CA LEU A 185 -20.62 5.00 1.11
C LEU A 185 -19.97 6.08 2.00
N VAL A 186 -19.10 5.70 2.94
CA VAL A 186 -18.34 6.66 3.76
C VAL A 186 -17.46 7.53 2.86
N PHE A 187 -16.74 6.95 1.89
CA PHE A 187 -15.97 7.72 0.91
C PHE A 187 -16.85 8.63 0.06
N TYR A 188 -17.98 8.12 -0.43
CA TYR A 188 -18.94 8.90 -1.21
C TYR A 188 -19.39 10.16 -0.46
N ARG A 189 -19.69 10.03 0.84
CA ARG A 189 -20.06 11.17 1.70
C ARG A 189 -18.87 12.05 2.02
N PHE A 190 -17.76 11.47 2.44
CA PHE A 190 -16.51 12.17 2.77
C PHE A 190 -16.08 13.11 1.63
N ASN A 191 -16.08 12.62 0.39
CA ASN A 191 -15.64 13.40 -0.78
C ASN A 191 -16.53 14.63 -1.06
N ARG A 192 -17.80 14.60 -0.66
CA ARG A 192 -18.78 15.68 -0.86
C ARG A 192 -18.88 16.66 0.33
N LEU A 193 -18.22 16.36 1.44
CA LEU A 193 -18.14 17.27 2.56
C LEU A 193 -17.12 18.37 2.29
N SER A 194 -17.39 19.55 2.84
CA SER A 194 -16.39 20.62 2.86
C SER A 194 -15.13 20.17 3.64
N PRO A 195 -13.94 20.68 3.31
CA PRO A 195 -12.68 20.23 3.90
C PRO A 195 -12.66 20.18 5.44
N ARG A 196 -13.31 21.14 6.12
CA ARG A 196 -13.42 21.15 7.59
C ARG A 196 -14.31 20.01 8.12
N LYS A 197 -15.43 19.72 7.45
CA LYS A 197 -16.36 18.65 7.86
C LYS A 197 -15.77 17.25 7.62
N ARG A 198 -14.84 17.10 6.66
CA ARG A 198 -14.11 15.85 6.41
C ARG A 198 -13.32 15.36 7.64
N ILE A 199 -12.88 16.27 8.51
CA ILE A 199 -12.17 15.94 9.75
C ILE A 199 -12.97 14.94 10.60
N LEU A 200 -14.31 15.03 10.61
CA LEU A 200 -15.16 14.15 11.42
C LEU A 200 -15.25 12.72 10.86
N LEU A 201 -15.26 12.57 9.54
CA LEU A 201 -15.36 11.27 8.88
C LEU A 201 -14.00 10.62 8.62
N PHE A 202 -12.91 11.37 8.68
CA PHE A 202 -11.56 10.85 8.43
C PHE A 202 -11.14 9.71 9.38
N PRO A 203 -11.35 9.81 10.72
CA PRO A 203 -11.04 8.70 11.62
C PRO A 203 -11.81 7.42 11.27
N LEU A 204 -13.07 7.55 10.84
CA LEU A 204 -13.91 6.41 10.46
C LEU A 204 -13.32 5.64 9.28
N LEU A 205 -12.80 6.33 8.26
CA LEU A 205 -12.11 5.69 7.14
C LEU A 205 -10.91 4.85 7.61
N HIS A 206 -10.16 5.36 8.60
CA HIS A 206 -9.05 4.63 9.18
C HIS A 206 -9.49 3.47 10.05
N VAL A 207 -10.59 3.59 10.79
CA VAL A 207 -11.19 2.46 11.52
C VAL A 207 -11.59 1.35 10.54
N PHE A 208 -12.22 1.69 9.41
CA PHE A 208 -12.51 0.71 8.36
C PHE A 208 -11.23 0.02 7.87
N LYS A 209 -10.19 0.82 7.59
CA LYS A 209 -8.91 0.34 7.08
C LYS A 209 -8.12 -0.52 8.07
N THR A 210 -8.34 -0.39 9.38
CA THR A 210 -7.53 -1.10 10.38
C THR A 210 -8.28 -2.18 11.14
N PHE A 211 -9.54 -1.94 11.55
CA PHE A 211 -10.24 -2.83 12.49
C PHE A 211 -11.17 -3.86 11.84
N THR A 212 -11.58 -3.68 10.58
CA THR A 212 -12.56 -4.55 9.91
C THR A 212 -12.12 -6.01 9.78
N PHE A 213 -10.81 -6.28 9.79
CA PHE A 213 -10.28 -7.63 9.68
C PHE A 213 -10.53 -8.50 10.93
N ILE A 214 -10.98 -7.90 12.05
CA ILE A 214 -11.33 -8.63 13.28
C ILE A 214 -12.41 -9.69 13.05
N LEU A 215 -13.21 -9.55 11.99
CA LEU A 215 -14.22 -10.54 11.60
C LEU A 215 -13.63 -11.89 11.19
N PHE A 216 -12.37 -11.92 10.75
CA PHE A 216 -11.75 -13.11 10.16
C PHE A 216 -10.44 -13.50 10.83
N VAL A 217 -9.74 -12.53 11.41
CA VAL A 217 -8.45 -12.76 12.06
C VAL A 217 -8.52 -12.22 13.49
N PRO A 218 -8.19 -13.03 14.52
CA PRO A 218 -8.22 -12.57 15.90
C PRO A 218 -7.32 -11.35 16.10
N LEU A 219 -7.88 -10.27 16.66
CA LEU A 219 -7.12 -9.08 17.04
C LEU A 219 -6.50 -9.29 18.42
N THR A 220 -5.23 -8.96 18.56
CA THR A 220 -4.53 -9.10 19.85
C THR A 220 -4.59 -7.81 20.65
N LEU A 221 -4.47 -7.87 21.98
CA LEU A 221 -4.45 -6.66 22.82
C LEU A 221 -3.36 -5.65 22.39
N PRO A 222 -2.06 -6.00 22.29
CA PRO A 222 -1.05 -5.07 21.79
C PRO A 222 -1.39 -4.52 20.40
N GLY A 223 -1.99 -5.35 19.54
CA GLY A 223 -2.45 -4.90 18.24
C GLY A 223 -3.58 -3.88 18.29
N MET A 224 -4.58 -4.09 19.14
CA MET A 224 -5.67 -3.15 19.35
C MET A 224 -5.15 -1.77 19.77
N LEU A 225 -4.20 -1.74 20.72
CA LEU A 225 -3.58 -0.50 21.19
C LEU A 225 -2.77 0.17 20.05
N LEU A 226 -2.05 -0.62 19.25
CA LEU A 226 -1.29 -0.12 18.11
C LEU A 226 -2.21 0.47 17.03
N LEU A 227 -3.31 -0.20 16.68
CA LEU A 227 -4.28 0.29 15.70
C LEU A 227 -5.00 1.54 16.21
N ALA A 228 -5.35 1.60 17.50
CA ALA A 228 -5.91 2.80 18.11
C ALA A 228 -4.92 3.98 18.02
N ALA A 229 -3.65 3.76 18.35
CA ALA A 229 -2.60 4.77 18.21
C ALA A 229 -2.41 5.21 16.74
N GLN A 230 -2.53 4.29 15.78
CA GLN A 230 -2.52 4.61 14.35
C GLN A 230 -3.68 5.54 13.99
N VAL A 231 -4.92 5.18 14.36
CA VAL A 231 -6.11 5.97 14.02
C VAL A 231 -6.03 7.37 14.61
N VAL A 232 -5.62 7.50 15.88
CA VAL A 232 -5.47 8.81 16.54
C VAL A 232 -4.36 9.62 15.88
N SER A 233 -3.18 9.02 15.65
CA SER A 233 -2.04 9.76 15.07
C SER A 233 -2.28 10.25 13.65
N ILE A 234 -2.90 9.43 12.79
CA ILE A 234 -3.22 9.84 11.42
C ILE A 234 -4.34 10.88 11.38
N SER A 235 -5.31 10.78 12.29
CA SER A 235 -6.37 11.78 12.43
C SER A 235 -5.82 13.11 12.90
N ALA A 236 -4.90 13.12 13.87
CA ALA A 236 -4.21 14.33 14.31
C ALA A 236 -3.44 14.98 13.16
N ASN A 237 -2.68 14.20 12.38
CA ASN A 237 -1.96 14.69 11.21
C ASN A 237 -2.92 15.30 10.16
N TYR A 238 -4.09 14.68 9.94
CA TYR A 238 -5.09 15.20 9.02
C TYR A 238 -5.75 16.49 9.52
N CYS A 239 -6.01 16.60 10.82
CA CYS A 239 -6.49 17.84 11.45
C CYS A 239 -5.48 18.98 11.23
N ILE A 240 -4.19 18.74 11.52
CA ILE A 240 -3.12 19.72 11.31
C ILE A 240 -3.13 20.20 9.85
N TYR A 241 -3.15 19.27 8.89
CA TYR A 241 -3.21 19.59 7.47
C TYR A 241 -4.45 20.44 7.10
N ARG A 242 -5.65 20.05 7.52
CA ARG A 242 -6.90 20.74 7.15
C ARG A 242 -7.14 22.05 7.89
N LEU A 243 -6.48 22.28 9.01
CA LEU A 243 -6.51 23.54 9.76
C LEU A 243 -5.38 24.50 9.36
N GLY A 244 -4.60 24.18 8.32
CA GLY A 244 -3.56 25.05 7.77
C GLY A 244 -2.20 24.97 8.49
N GLY A 245 -2.00 23.96 9.34
CA GLY A 245 -0.72 23.71 9.99
C GLY A 245 0.29 23.01 9.08
N THR A 246 1.58 23.14 9.41
CA THR A 246 2.69 22.49 8.69
C THR A 246 2.82 21.01 9.07
N TRP A 247 1.98 20.17 8.48
CA TRP A 247 1.94 18.72 8.73
C TRP A 247 3.27 18.01 8.42
N GLN A 248 4.09 18.56 7.52
CA GLN A 248 5.41 17.99 7.18
C GLN A 248 6.38 18.00 8.37
N ARG A 249 6.20 18.92 9.33
CA ARG A 249 7.00 19.01 10.56
C ARG A 249 6.51 18.05 11.64
N PHE A 250 5.30 17.52 11.50
CA PHE A 250 4.72 16.60 12.48
C PHE A 250 5.23 15.18 12.23
N ASN A 251 6.06 14.68 13.15
CA ASN A 251 6.51 13.29 13.11
C ASN A 251 5.38 12.36 13.58
N ARG A 252 4.46 12.05 12.65
CA ARG A 252 3.32 11.14 12.87
C ARG A 252 3.78 9.80 13.44
N GLN A 253 4.89 9.24 12.96
CA GLN A 253 5.37 7.94 13.41
C GLN A 253 5.82 7.96 14.88
N ALA A 254 6.57 8.99 15.28
CA ALA A 254 6.95 9.18 16.69
C ALA A 254 5.71 9.38 17.56
N TRP A 255 4.75 10.19 17.12
CA TRP A 255 3.50 10.41 17.85
C TRP A 255 2.69 9.11 18.03
N ARG A 256 2.60 8.27 16.99
CA ARG A 256 1.97 6.94 17.10
C ARG A 256 2.67 6.08 18.16
N LEU A 257 4.00 6.05 18.15
CA LEU A 257 4.76 5.26 19.13
C LEU A 257 4.52 5.77 20.56
N THR A 258 4.53 7.09 20.77
CA THR A 258 4.18 7.69 22.06
C THR A 258 2.77 7.32 22.51
N LEU A 259 1.77 7.45 21.63
CA LEU A 259 0.39 7.05 21.94
C LEU A 259 0.27 5.57 22.28
N PHE A 260 0.96 4.70 21.53
CA PHE A 260 0.99 3.27 21.82
C PHE A 260 1.56 2.99 23.21
N LEU A 261 2.67 3.63 23.59
CA LEU A 261 3.26 3.48 24.92
C LEU A 261 2.33 3.97 26.04
N VAL A 262 1.66 5.11 25.83
CA VAL A 262 0.67 5.63 26.78
C VAL A 262 -0.51 4.65 26.92
N PHE A 263 -1.07 4.17 25.82
CA PHE A 263 -2.16 3.19 25.85
C PHE A 263 -1.74 1.86 26.50
N ALA A 264 -0.51 1.41 26.26
CA ALA A 264 0.05 0.21 26.89
C ALA A 264 0.23 0.39 28.40
N ALA A 265 0.77 1.53 28.84
CA ALA A 265 0.92 1.85 30.25
C ALA A 265 -0.44 1.94 30.96
N THR A 266 -1.42 2.60 30.34
CA THR A 266 -2.78 2.67 30.87
C THR A 266 -3.43 1.29 30.96
N ALA A 267 -3.29 0.44 29.93
CA ALA A 267 -3.78 -0.93 29.96
C ALA A 267 -3.12 -1.77 31.05
N TRP A 268 -1.82 -1.56 31.30
CA TRP A 268 -1.08 -2.24 32.36
C TRP A 268 -1.61 -1.87 33.75
N CYS A 269 -1.86 -0.58 33.98
CA CYS A 269 -2.43 -0.11 35.23
C CYS A 269 -3.89 -0.58 35.43
N ALA A 270 -4.69 -0.61 34.37
CA ALA A 270 -6.11 -0.95 34.43
C ALA A 270 -6.39 -2.46 34.50
N LEU A 271 -5.51 -3.30 33.94
CA LEU A 271 -5.66 -4.74 33.86
C LEU A 271 -4.39 -5.45 34.37
N PRO A 272 -4.10 -5.39 35.68
CA PRO A 272 -2.94 -6.07 36.26
C PRO A 272 -3.09 -7.59 36.07
N GLY A 273 -2.32 -8.15 35.15
CA GLY A 273 -2.39 -9.57 34.74
C GLY A 273 -2.99 -9.81 33.34
N GLY A 274 -3.67 -8.84 32.73
CA GLY A 274 -4.20 -8.98 31.36
C GLY A 274 -3.12 -9.00 30.27
N LEU A 275 -1.91 -8.52 30.59
CA LEU A 275 -0.79 -8.40 29.65
C LEU A 275 0.18 -9.60 29.71
N THR A 276 0.13 -10.42 30.76
CA THR A 276 1.05 -11.55 30.98
C THR A 276 0.82 -12.72 30.01
N GLY A 277 -0.37 -12.83 29.42
CA GLY A 277 -0.71 -13.83 28.41
C GLY A 277 -0.37 -13.44 26.96
N THR A 278 0.13 -12.22 26.73
CA THR A 278 0.48 -11.76 25.38
C THR A 278 1.97 -11.99 25.11
N GLY A 279 2.30 -12.74 24.06
CA GLY A 279 3.69 -13.10 23.77
C GLY A 279 4.61 -11.88 23.66
N TYR A 280 5.64 -11.82 24.52
CA TYR A 280 6.62 -10.73 24.61
C TYR A 280 7.24 -10.35 23.25
N LEU A 281 7.41 -11.34 22.37
CA LEU A 281 7.93 -11.14 21.02
C LEU A 281 7.11 -10.12 20.22
N ARG A 282 5.78 -10.12 20.32
CA ARG A 282 4.94 -9.17 19.59
C ARG A 282 5.16 -7.74 20.08
N TRP A 283 5.28 -7.53 21.39
CA TRP A 283 5.61 -6.23 21.96
C TRP A 283 6.95 -5.71 21.44
N VAL A 284 7.98 -6.55 21.45
CA VAL A 284 9.30 -6.21 20.93
C VAL A 284 9.23 -5.85 19.46
N LEU A 285 8.54 -6.64 18.63
CA LEU A 285 8.40 -6.35 17.20
C LEU A 285 7.68 -5.02 16.94
N ILE A 286 6.61 -4.72 17.68
CA ILE A 286 5.89 -3.45 17.56
C ILE A 286 6.78 -2.27 17.95
N LEU A 287 7.52 -2.39 19.05
CA LEU A 287 8.44 -1.34 19.51
C LEU A 287 9.59 -1.12 18.52
N LEU A 288 10.20 -2.19 18.02
CA LEU A 288 11.27 -2.12 17.03
C LEU A 288 10.77 -1.49 15.73
N TRP A 289 9.66 -1.99 15.17
CA TRP A 289 9.07 -1.41 13.97
C TRP A 289 8.68 0.05 14.19
N GLY A 290 7.98 0.37 15.28
CA GLY A 290 7.58 1.74 15.61
C GLY A 290 8.77 2.69 15.72
N SER A 291 9.86 2.26 16.36
CA SER A 291 11.10 3.05 16.51
C SER A 291 11.80 3.27 15.18
N VAL A 292 11.92 2.23 14.36
CA VAL A 292 12.47 2.33 12.99
C VAL A 292 11.66 3.34 12.19
N ARG A 293 10.34 3.24 12.18
CA ARG A 293 9.47 4.16 11.43
C ARG A 293 9.58 5.60 11.93
N ALA A 294 9.66 5.80 13.25
CA ALA A 294 9.87 7.11 13.85
C ALA A 294 11.21 7.74 13.43
N LEU A 295 12.28 6.94 13.41
CA LEU A 295 13.61 7.35 12.99
C LEU A 295 13.67 7.65 11.49
N GLU A 296 13.08 6.80 10.64
CA GLU A 296 13.02 7.01 9.20
C GLU A 296 12.32 8.33 8.87
N GLN A 297 11.22 8.64 9.55
CA GLN A 297 10.53 9.92 9.35
C GLN A 297 11.35 11.10 9.88
N ALA A 298 11.99 10.98 11.05
CA ALA A 298 12.79 12.05 11.65
C ALA A 298 14.02 12.43 10.80
N THR A 299 14.65 11.43 10.19
CA THR A 299 15.90 11.60 9.45
C THR A 299 15.69 11.73 7.94
N HIS A 300 14.48 11.46 7.45
CA HIS A 300 14.17 11.34 6.02
C HIS A 300 15.04 10.31 5.29
N LYS A 301 15.60 9.33 6.01
CA LYS A 301 16.41 8.24 5.47
C LYS A 301 15.69 6.92 5.65
N ASN A 302 15.77 6.04 4.65
CA ASN A 302 15.30 4.67 4.77
C ASN A 302 16.30 3.84 5.60
N ILE A 303 15.84 2.82 6.32
CA ILE A 303 16.67 1.90 7.09
C ILE A 303 17.80 1.26 6.27
N LEU A 304 17.57 0.95 4.99
CA LEU A 304 18.63 0.45 4.11
C LEU A 304 19.77 1.47 3.95
N ARG A 305 19.45 2.76 3.92
CA ARG A 305 20.46 3.82 3.86
C ARG A 305 21.23 3.91 5.17
N PHE A 306 20.58 3.72 6.32
CA PHE A 306 21.26 3.63 7.62
C PHE A 306 22.19 2.42 7.70
N VAL A 307 21.74 1.26 7.24
CA VAL A 307 22.57 0.05 7.19
C VAL A 307 23.77 0.30 6.28
N VAL A 308 23.57 0.82 5.07
CA VAL A 308 24.67 1.09 4.14
C VAL A 308 25.58 2.21 4.65
N GLU A 309 25.07 3.26 5.31
CA GLU A 309 25.88 4.31 5.93
C GLU A 309 26.64 3.81 7.17
N GLY A 310 26.06 2.89 7.95
CA GLY A 310 26.73 2.23 9.07
C GLY A 310 27.84 1.27 8.63
N PHE A 311 27.71 0.68 7.44
CA PHE A 311 28.72 -0.20 6.84
C PHE A 311 29.73 0.52 5.93
N ARG A 312 29.46 1.75 5.46
CA ARG A 312 30.40 2.54 4.64
C ARG A 312 30.98 3.72 5.42
N ALA A 313 32.28 3.67 5.69
CA ALA A 313 33.06 4.81 6.13
C ALA A 313 33.25 5.83 4.97
N GLY A 314 32.20 6.60 4.64
CA GLY A 314 32.30 7.64 3.61
C GLY A 314 30.99 8.40 3.36
N LYS A 315 31.07 9.71 3.12
CA LYS A 315 29.91 10.56 2.79
C LYS A 315 29.34 10.15 1.44
N MET A 316 28.10 9.67 1.41
CA MET A 316 27.36 9.46 0.17
C MET A 316 26.97 10.79 -0.49
N PRO A 317 26.84 10.81 -1.83
CA PRO A 317 26.28 11.96 -2.53
C PRO A 317 24.84 12.25 -2.05
N PRO A 318 24.43 13.52 -2.03
CA PRO A 318 23.08 13.92 -1.62
C PRO A 318 22.03 13.29 -2.53
N SER A 319 20.91 12.86 -1.93
CA SER A 319 19.80 12.28 -2.68
C SER A 319 19.03 13.38 -3.43
N ARG A 320 18.24 13.00 -4.45
CA ARG A 320 17.30 13.92 -5.13
C ARG A 320 16.36 14.66 -4.17
N HIS A 321 16.05 14.09 -3.01
CA HIS A 321 15.25 14.75 -1.97
C HIS A 321 16.06 15.78 -1.17
N ASP A 322 17.36 15.55 -0.95
CA ASP A 322 18.25 16.50 -0.27
C ASP A 322 18.52 17.73 -1.15
N THR A 323 18.55 17.57 -2.48
CA THR A 323 18.70 18.67 -3.44
C THR A 323 17.41 19.45 -3.67
N ALA A 324 16.24 18.80 -3.65
CA ALA A 324 14.95 19.49 -3.73
C ALA A 324 14.75 20.45 -2.54
N ARG A 325 15.23 20.07 -1.36
CA ARG A 325 15.11 20.86 -0.14
C ARG A 325 16.06 22.04 -0.03
N LYS A 326 17.18 22.05 -0.78
CA LYS A 326 18.06 23.23 -0.85
C LYS A 326 17.48 24.35 -1.71
N LYS A 327 16.40 24.08 -2.45
CA LYS A 327 15.75 25.03 -3.36
C LYS A 327 14.48 25.68 -2.77
N GLU A 328 14.08 25.31 -1.55
CA GLU A 328 12.96 25.89 -0.79
C GLU A 328 13.46 26.53 0.50
#